data_AF-A0A6I3GQS3-F1
#
_entry.id   AF-A0A6I3GQS3-F1
#
_cell.length_a   1.000
_cell.length_b   1.000
_cell.length_c   1.000
_cell.angle_alpha   90.00
_cell.angle_beta   90.00
_cell.angle_gamma   90.00
#
_symmetry.space_group_name_H-M   'P 1'
#
loop_
_entity.id
_entity.type
_entity.pdbx_description
1 polymer ?
#
loop_
_entity_poly.entity_id
_entity_poly.type
_entity_poly.pdbx_seq_one_letter_code
_entity_poly.pdbx_strand_id
1 'polypeptide(L)' 'MSRIGKAPITVPSGVDVTISGRTVTVKGPKGSLSRDIPGEIVV' A
#
# COMPACT_ATOMS: atom_id res chain seq x y z
N MET A 1 16.98 -8.26 7.18
CA MET A 1 15.76 -7.77 7.86
C MET A 1 15.73 -6.25 7.77
N SER A 2 14.78 -5.67 7.03
CA SER A 2 14.70 -4.22 6.82
C SER A 2 14.11 -3.52 8.04
N ARG A 3 14.75 -2.43 8.50
CA ARG A 3 14.23 -1.58 9.59
C ARG A 3 12.95 -0.83 9.20
N ILE A 4 12.79 -0.50 7.92
CA ILE A 4 11.66 0.29 7.41
C ILE A 4 10.44 -0.60 7.16
N GLY A 5 10.64 -1.81 6.63
CA GLY A 5 9.54 -2.77 6.41
C GLY A 5 8.88 -3.26 7.71
N LYS A 6 9.59 -3.16 8.85
CA LYS A 6 9.06 -3.50 10.18
C LYS A 6 8.28 -2.35 10.83
N ALA A 7 8.28 -1.15 10.26
CA ALA A 7 7.53 0.00 10.75
C ALA A 7 6.21 0.12 9.96
N PRO A 8 5.09 -0.43 10.46
CA PRO A 8 3.80 -0.31 9.78
C PRO A 8 3.35 1.16 9.72
N ILE A 9 2.79 1.55 8.58
CA ILE A 9 2.23 2.89 8.37
C ILE A 9 0.71 2.80 8.57
N THR A 10 0.18 3.62 9.48
CA THR A 10 -1.27 3.68 9.72
C THR A 10 -1.97 4.34 8.54
N VAL A 11 -2.97 3.67 7.98
CA VAL A 11 -3.79 4.22 6.90
C VAL A 11 -4.81 5.20 7.49
N PRO A 12 -4.84 6.48 7.07
CA PRO A 12 -5.81 7.46 7.56
C PRO A 12 -7.25 7.09 7.21
N SER A 13 -8.20 7.47 8.07
CA SER A 13 -9.63 7.28 7.82
C SER A 13 -10.07 8.01 6.54
N GLY A 14 -10.75 7.31 5.64
CA GLY A 14 -11.17 7.84 4.32
C GLY A 14 -10.21 7.53 3.17
N VAL A 15 -9.24 6.63 3.41
CA VAL A 15 -8.38 6.07 2.36
C VAL A 15 -8.70 4.58 2.21
N ASP A 16 -9.19 4.18 1.04
CA ASP A 16 -9.44 2.79 0.68
C ASP A 16 -8.20 2.21 -0.01
N VAL A 17 -7.66 1.13 0.54
CA VAL A 17 -6.52 0.41 -0.03
C VAL A 17 -6.99 -0.94 -0.57
N THR A 18 -6.82 -1.15 -1.87
CA THR A 18 -7.09 -2.42 -2.55
C THR A 18 -5.78 -3.05 -2.98
N ILE A 19 -5.53 -4.27 -2.53
CA ILE A 19 -4.31 -5.02 -2.86
C ILE A 19 -4.72 -6.15 -3.79
N SER A 20 -4.35 -6.04 -5.06
CA SER A 20 -4.59 -7.05 -6.09
C SER A 20 -3.26 -7.69 -6.48
N GLY A 21 -2.85 -8.70 -5.71
CA GLY A 21 -1.55 -9.36 -5.86
C GLY A 21 -0.40 -8.38 -5.61
N ARG A 22 0.20 -7.87 -6.70
CA ARG A 22 1.34 -6.92 -6.67
C ARG A 22 0.92 -5.47 -6.87
N THR A 23 -0.29 -5.26 -7.38
CA THR A 23 -0.82 -3.92 -7.63
C THR A 23 -1.55 -3.42 -6.40
N VAL A 24 -1.03 -2.34 -5.82
CA VAL A 24 -1.69 -1.64 -4.72
C VAL A 24 -2.38 -0.40 -5.28
N THR A 25 -3.70 -0.37 -5.13
CA THR A 25 -4.53 0.79 -5.47
C THR A 25 -4.94 1.49 -4.20
N VAL A 26 -4.64 2.77 -4.10
CA VAL A 26 -5.01 3.62 -2.97
C VAL A 26 -5.98 4.68 -3.48
N LYS A 27 -7.21 4.66 -2.98
CA LYS A 27 -8.22 5.69 -3.25
C LYS A 27 -8.35 6.58 -2.03
N GLY A 28 -8.25 7.89 -2.21
CA GLY A 28 -8.42 8.86 -1.15
C GLY A 28 -9.17 10.10 -1.61
N PRO A 29 -9.34 11.10 -0.72
CA PRO A 29 -10.12 12.30 -1.00
C PRO A 29 -9.57 13.16 -2.14
N LYS A 30 -8.31 12.95 -2.53
CA LYS A 30 -7.62 13.69 -3.61
C LYS A 30 -7.51 12.91 -4.91
N GLY A 31 -8.12 11.72 -5.01
CA GLY A 31 -8.09 10.87 -6.20
C GLY A 31 -7.57 9.45 -5.91
N SER A 32 -7.28 8.71 -6.97
CA SER A 32 -6.77 7.34 -6.90
C SER A 32 -5.34 7.25 -7.41
N LEU A 33 -4.48 6.55 -6.67
CA LEU A 33 -3.12 6.18 -7.10
C LEU A 33 -3.03 4.67 -7.20
N SER A 34 -2.55 4.16 -8.35
CA SER A 34 -2.23 2.74 -8.51
C SER A 34 -0.73 2.59 -8.70
N ARG A 35 -0.11 1.68 -7.96
CA ARG A 35 1.32 1.41 -8.06
C ARG A 35 1.57 -0.09 -8.02
N ASP A 36 2.37 -0.57 -8.97
CA ASP A 36 2.89 -1.93 -8.96
C ASP A 36 4.15 -1.98 -8.09
N ILE A 37 4.21 -2.92 -7.15
CA ILE A 37 5.33 -3.05 -6.22
C ILE A 37 6.26 -4.16 -6.72
N PRO A 38 7.49 -3.83 -7.18
CA PRO A 38 8.46 -4.82 -7.62
C PRO A 38 9.09 -5.55 -6.43
N GLY A 39 8.96 -6.87 -6.41
CA GLY A 39 9.47 -7.76 -5.36
C GLY A 39 8.46 -8.84 -4.95
N GLU A 40 8.92 -9.93 -4.32
CA GLU A 40 8.06 -10.81 -3.53
C GLU A 40 8.00 -10.22 -2.12
N ILE A 41 6.90 -9.52 -1.83
CA ILE A 41 6.58 -9.12 -0.45
C ILE A 41 5.60 -10.16 0.07
N VAL A 42 6.08 -11.01 0.97
CA VAL A 42 5.24 -11.94 1.73
C VAL A 42 4.86 -11.24 3.04
N VAL A 43 3.57 -11.14 3.31
CA VAL A 43 2.99 -10.50 4.50
C VAL A 43 3.31 -11.32 5.75
#